data_AF-A0A943FJP2-F1
#
_entry.id   AF-A0A943FJP2-F1
#
_cell.length_a   1.000
_cell.length_b   1.000
_cell.length_c   1.000
_cell.angle_alpha   90.00
_cell.angle_beta   90.00
_cell.angle_gamma   90.00
#
_symmetry.space_group_name_H-M   'P 1'
#
loop_
_entity.id
_entity.type
_entity.pdbx_description
1 polymer ?
#
loop_
_entity_poly.entity_id
_entity_poly.type
_entity_poly.pdbx_seq_one_letter_code
_entity_poly.pdbx_strand_id
1 'polypeptide(L)'
;MIKVLDERICGTPVFCGSDFSLDVFAQNIIGLAQNNGINLTVSKDQCKKKGLLGKVYPCITIYNTMHMKDYYGYAFALDNNGNGCYLTQYMIGDSANWRKQVTTQQMGVIGKALLGPKNQKEEEAFYDVLKEIFQEAFNQC
;
A
#
# COMPACT_ATOMS: atom_id res chain seq x y z
N MET A 1 1.14 14.52 4.98
CA MET A 1 1.38 13.64 6.14
C MET A 1 0.23 12.68 6.30
N ILE A 2 0.52 11.39 6.19
CA ILE A 2 -0.45 10.32 6.17
C ILE A 2 -0.51 9.63 7.53
N LYS A 3 -1.72 9.35 7.99
CA LYS A 3 -1.91 8.55 9.20
C LYS A 3 -1.90 7.08 8.81
N VAL A 4 -0.92 6.35 9.30
CA VAL A 4 -0.85 4.90 9.14
C VAL A 4 -1.29 4.23 10.43
N LEU A 5 -1.96 3.09 10.27
CA LEU A 5 -2.58 2.32 11.33
C LEU A 5 -1.93 0.95 11.36
N ASP A 6 -1.53 0.46 12.53
CA ASP A 6 -0.87 -0.85 12.64
C ASP A 6 -1.84 -1.99 12.23
N GLU A 7 -3.15 -1.82 12.44
CA GLU A 7 -4.18 -2.72 11.93
C GLU A 7 -4.32 -2.74 10.39
N ARG A 8 -3.61 -1.88 9.68
CA ARG A 8 -3.57 -1.82 8.20
C ARG A 8 -2.20 -2.21 7.62
N ILE A 9 -1.32 -2.81 8.42
CA ILE A 9 -0.07 -3.37 7.91
C ILE A 9 -0.38 -4.53 6.96
N CYS A 10 0.23 -4.49 5.77
CA CYS A 10 0.15 -5.56 4.79
C CYS A 10 1.47 -6.33 4.81
N GLY A 11 1.49 -7.50 5.44
CA GLY A 11 2.67 -8.36 5.51
C GLY A 11 3.60 -8.04 6.68
N THR A 12 4.79 -8.64 6.65
CA THR A 12 5.82 -8.48 7.69
C THR A 12 6.78 -7.35 7.30
N PRO A 13 7.18 -6.46 8.22
CA PRO A 13 8.24 -5.49 7.95
C PRO A 13 9.52 -6.17 7.46
N VAL A 14 10.11 -5.64 6.39
CA VAL A 14 11.31 -6.18 5.75
C VAL A 14 12.52 -5.35 6.15
N PHE A 15 13.63 -5.99 6.51
CA PHE A 15 14.90 -5.31 6.77
C PHE A 15 15.61 -5.01 5.45
N CYS A 16 16.03 -3.77 5.23
CA CYS A 16 16.60 -3.32 3.94
C CYS A 16 18.05 -2.81 4.03
N GLY A 17 18.73 -3.00 5.18
CA GLY A 17 20.10 -2.50 5.38
C GLY A 17 20.18 -0.98 5.62
N SER A 18 21.40 -0.42 5.67
CA SER A 18 21.64 1.01 5.95
C SER A 18 21.53 1.92 4.73
N ASP A 19 21.78 1.36 3.54
CA ASP A 19 21.96 2.14 2.31
C ASP A 19 20.68 2.21 1.47
N PHE A 20 19.57 1.71 2.02
CA PHE A 20 18.29 1.68 1.35
C PHE A 20 17.75 3.09 1.07
N SER A 21 17.20 3.26 -0.13
CA SER A 21 16.59 4.50 -0.56
C SER A 21 15.16 4.27 -1.02
N LEU A 22 14.22 5.00 -0.40
CA LEU A 22 12.81 5.03 -0.84
C LEU A 22 12.67 5.47 -2.30
N ASP A 23 13.62 6.27 -2.81
CA ASP A 23 13.58 6.73 -4.19
C ASP A 23 13.93 5.60 -5.16
N VAL A 24 14.97 4.83 -4.85
CA VAL A 24 15.36 3.65 -5.66
C VAL A 24 14.24 2.61 -5.62
N PHE A 25 13.68 2.36 -4.43
CA PHE A 25 12.55 1.45 -4.27
C PHE A 25 11.31 1.90 -5.06
N ALA A 26 10.98 3.20 -5.02
CA ALA A 26 9.89 3.77 -5.82
C ALA A 26 10.11 3.58 -7.32
N GLN A 27 11.32 3.86 -7.82
CA GLN A 27 11.65 3.67 -9.24
C GLN A 27 11.56 2.20 -9.66
N ASN A 28 11.99 1.28 -8.79
CA ASN A 28 11.87 -0.15 -9.04
C ASN A 28 10.40 -0.58 -9.19
N ILE A 29 9.54 -0.15 -8.25
CA ILE A 29 8.09 -0.44 -8.33
C ILE A 29 7.49 0.14 -9.62
N ILE A 30 7.85 1.38 -9.98
CA ILE A 30 7.35 2.00 -11.22
C ILE A 30 7.79 1.17 -12.44
N GLY A 31 9.04 0.75 -12.50
CA GLY A 31 9.56 -0.08 -13.60
C GLY A 31 8.83 -1.43 -13.70
N LEU A 32 8.66 -2.13 -12.58
CA LEU A 32 7.92 -3.40 -12.52
C LEU A 32 6.45 -3.22 -12.93
N ALA A 33 5.80 -2.14 -12.48
CA ALA A 33 4.43 -1.84 -12.87
C ALA A 33 4.29 -1.52 -14.35
N GLN A 34 5.19 -0.72 -14.92
CA GLN A 34 5.20 -0.39 -16.34
C GLN A 34 5.41 -1.62 -17.22
N ASN A 35 6.27 -2.56 -16.80
CA ASN A 35 6.48 -3.83 -17.50
C ASN A 35 5.20 -4.70 -17.52
N ASN A 36 4.30 -4.50 -16.56
CA ASN A 36 2.99 -5.15 -16.49
C ASN A 36 1.86 -4.30 -17.08
N GLY A 37 2.18 -3.19 -17.77
CA GLY A 37 1.20 -2.30 -18.39
C GLY A 37 0.40 -1.43 -17.41
N ILE A 38 0.88 -1.30 -16.16
CA ILE A 38 0.21 -0.54 -15.10
C ILE A 38 0.91 0.81 -14.91
N ASN A 39 0.13 1.89 -14.98
CA ASN A 39 0.59 3.23 -14.64
C ASN A 39 0.33 3.52 -13.17
N LEU A 40 1.40 3.82 -12.43
CA LEU A 40 1.35 4.18 -11.02
C LEU A 40 1.80 5.62 -10.82
N THR A 41 1.11 6.28 -9.89
CA THR A 41 1.56 7.56 -9.33
C THR A 41 2.22 7.28 -7.99
N VAL A 42 3.49 7.69 -7.85
CA VAL A 42 4.21 7.63 -6.58
C VAL A 42 4.40 9.04 -6.03
N SER A 43 4.04 9.23 -4.77
CA SER A 43 4.24 10.47 -4.03
C SER A 43 5.13 10.24 -2.82
N LYS A 44 6.03 11.18 -2.53
CA LYS A 44 6.79 11.17 -1.26
C LYS A 44 5.98 11.92 -0.20
N ASP A 45 5.85 11.34 0.98
CA ASP A 45 5.19 11.97 2.13
C ASP A 45 5.89 11.52 3.42
N GLN A 46 5.30 11.91 4.54
CA GLN A 46 5.63 11.43 5.87
C GLN A 46 4.43 10.68 6.43
N CYS A 47 4.70 9.57 7.10
CA CYS A 47 3.70 8.74 7.74
C CYS A 47 3.84 8.86 9.26
N LYS A 48 2.71 8.99 9.96
CA LYS A 48 2.65 9.00 11.42
C LYS A 48 1.79 7.84 11.91
N LYS A 49 2.36 6.99 12.77
CA LYS A 49 1.58 5.95 13.48
C LYS A 49 0.56 6.62 14.41
N LYS A 50 -0.65 6.06 14.50
CA LYS A 50 -1.71 6.59 15.38
C LYS A 50 -1.28 6.47 16.85
N GLY A 51 -1.39 7.57 17.60
CA GLY A 51 -1.00 7.69 19.00
C GLY A 51 -0.50 9.10 19.33
N LEU A 52 -0.61 9.51 20.60
CA LEU A 52 -0.25 10.88 21.04
C LEU A 52 1.23 11.20 20.79
N LEU A 53 2.09 10.18 20.84
CA LEU A 53 3.54 10.25 20.64
C LEU A 53 4.01 9.51 19.37
N GLY A 54 3.14 9.34 18.38
CA GLY A 54 3.49 8.62 17.16
C GLY A 54 4.72 9.21 16.45
N LYS A 55 5.78 8.40 16.30
CA LYS A 55 6.97 8.74 15.52
C LYS A 55 6.56 8.99 14.06
N VAL A 56 7.24 9.96 13.44
CA VAL A 56 7.05 10.31 12.03
C VAL A 56 8.15 9.63 11.23
N TYR A 57 7.76 8.99 10.14
CA TYR A 57 8.63 8.23 9.26
C TYR A 57 8.53 8.80 7.84
N PRO A 58 9.63 8.86 7.07
CA PRO A 58 9.51 9.08 5.64
C PRO A 58 8.75 7.90 5.01
N CYS A 59 7.90 8.19 4.04
CA CYS A 59 7.19 7.17 3.31
C CYS A 59 6.95 7.56 1.86
N ILE A 60 6.75 6.56 1.01
CA ILE A 60 6.18 6.76 -0.32
C ILE A 60 4.75 6.24 -0.33
N THR A 61 3.92 6.84 -1.18
CA THR A 61 2.57 6.36 -1.43
C THR A 61 2.31 6.10 -2.88
N ILE A 62 1.52 5.07 -3.12
CA ILE A 62 1.27 4.52 -4.44
C ILE A 62 -0.23 4.53 -4.70
N TYR A 63 -0.59 5.13 -5.84
CA TYR A 63 -1.97 5.23 -6.30
C TYR A 63 -2.07 4.81 -7.76
N ASN A 64 -3.25 4.30 -8.14
CA ASN A 64 -3.62 4.18 -9.55
C ASN A 64 -3.77 5.59 -10.14
N THR A 65 -3.02 5.90 -11.21
CA THR A 65 -3.06 7.22 -11.86
C THR A 65 -4.45 7.58 -12.39
N MET A 66 -5.22 6.60 -12.86
CA MET A 66 -6.55 6.80 -13.44
C MET A 66 -7.66 6.86 -12.39
N HIS A 67 -7.43 6.28 -11.21
CA HIS A 67 -8.45 6.07 -10.18
C HIS A 67 -7.99 6.46 -8.77
N MET A 68 -7.35 7.63 -8.64
CA MET A 68 -6.71 8.07 -7.37
C MET A 68 -7.65 8.15 -6.16
N LYS A 69 -8.97 8.30 -6.35
CA LYS A 69 -9.97 8.40 -5.28
C LYS A 69 -10.85 7.16 -5.13
N ASP A 70 -11.02 6.40 -6.21
CA ASP A 70 -11.91 5.24 -6.23
C ASP A 70 -11.22 4.00 -5.66
N TYR A 71 -9.90 3.94 -5.77
CA TYR A 71 -9.06 2.82 -5.37
C TYR A 71 -8.36 3.17 -4.04
N TYR A 72 -8.15 2.19 -3.17
CA TYR A 72 -7.25 2.32 -2.04
C TYR A 72 -5.79 2.38 -2.53
N GLY A 73 -4.95 3.04 -1.74
CA GLY A 73 -3.53 3.18 -2.01
C GLY A 73 -2.68 2.33 -1.09
N TYR A 74 -1.38 2.30 -1.36
CA TYR A 74 -0.40 1.74 -0.45
C TYR A 74 0.54 2.82 0.05
N ALA A 75 1.01 2.69 1.28
CA ALA A 75 2.11 3.48 1.83
C ALA A 75 3.23 2.55 2.27
N PHE A 76 4.47 2.91 1.96
CA PHE A 76 5.66 2.20 2.40
C PHE A 76 6.45 3.12 3.30
N ALA A 77 6.44 2.85 4.60
CA ALA A 77 7.12 3.68 5.60
C ALA A 77 8.46 3.06 5.98
N LEU A 78 9.48 3.91 6.05
CA LEU A 78 10.84 3.52 6.39
C LEU A 78 11.16 3.88 7.84
N ASP A 79 11.44 2.87 8.66
CA ASP A 79 11.89 3.04 10.04
C ASP A 79 13.39 2.80 10.17
N ASN A 80 14.15 3.87 10.38
CA ASN A 80 15.59 3.79 10.60
C ASN A 80 15.89 3.49 12.07
N ASN A 81 16.69 2.44 12.32
CA ASN A 81 17.03 1.99 13.68
C ASN A 81 18.54 1.97 13.98
N GLY A 82 19.33 2.83 13.31
CA GLY A 82 20.77 3.00 13.55
C GLY A 82 21.64 1.90 12.95
N ASN A 83 21.19 0.65 12.99
CA ASN A 83 21.86 -0.50 12.36
C ASN A 83 21.31 -0.86 10.97
N GLY A 84 20.31 -0.11 10.51
CA GLY A 84 19.67 -0.29 9.21
C GLY A 84 18.29 0.36 9.20
N CYS A 85 17.45 -0.11 8.29
CA CYS A 85 16.08 0.34 8.18
C CYS A 85 15.12 -0.83 7.94
N TYR A 86 13.87 -0.62 8.37
CA TYR A 86 12.76 -1.53 8.12
C TYR A 86 11.74 -0.83 7.23
N LEU A 87 11.34 -1.50 6.16
CA LEU A 87 10.26 -1.06 5.29
C LEU A 87 8.98 -1.76 5.70
N THR A 88 7.95 -0.99 6.04
CA THR A 88 6.62 -1.51 6.37
C THR A 88 5.61 -1.05 5.34
N GLN A 89 4.88 -1.99 4.75
CA GLN A 89 3.77 -1.70 3.85
C GLN A 89 2.47 -1.52 4.64
N TYR A 90 1.72 -0.49 4.28
CA TYR A 90 0.41 -0.16 4.81
C TYR A 90 -0.60 -0.04 3.68
N MET A 91 -1.81 -0.54 3.92
CA MET A 91 -2.96 -0.17 3.12
C MET A 91 -3.50 1.19 3.59
N ILE A 92 -3.68 2.14 2.66
CA ILE A 92 -4.16 3.49 2.94
C ILE A 92 -5.31 3.87 2.02
N GLY A 93 -6.01 4.95 2.35
CA GLY A 93 -7.14 5.43 1.56
C GLY A 93 -8.49 4.91 2.04
N ASP A 94 -9.51 5.27 1.26
CA ASP A 94 -10.92 5.27 1.66
C ASP A 94 -11.83 4.75 0.53
N SER A 95 -11.34 3.79 -0.27
CA SER A 95 -12.10 3.15 -1.35
C SER A 95 -13.49 2.76 -0.83
N ALA A 96 -14.52 3.23 -1.51
CA ALA A 96 -15.90 2.91 -1.17
C ALA A 96 -16.16 1.41 -1.25
N ASN A 97 -15.47 0.71 -2.15
CA ASN A 97 -15.56 -0.74 -2.33
C ASN A 97 -14.85 -1.48 -1.19
N TRP A 98 -13.69 -1.01 -0.75
CA TRP A 98 -13.02 -1.54 0.45
C TRP A 98 -13.88 -1.38 1.70
N ARG A 99 -14.44 -0.18 1.94
CA ARG A 99 -15.34 0.06 3.07
C ARG A 99 -16.53 -0.90 3.05
N LYS A 100 -17.14 -1.11 1.88
CA LYS A 100 -18.19 -2.11 1.70
C LYS A 100 -17.68 -3.52 2.02
N GLN A 101 -16.55 -3.96 1.47
CA GLN A 101 -16.01 -5.30 1.75
C GLN A 101 -15.70 -5.53 3.22
N VAL A 102 -15.06 -4.58 3.93
CA VAL A 102 -14.75 -4.71 5.36
C VAL A 102 -16.04 -4.75 6.19
N THR A 103 -17.00 -3.87 5.91
CA THR A 103 -18.30 -3.88 6.58
C THR A 103 -19.06 -5.18 6.30
N THR A 104 -19.03 -5.69 5.07
CA THR A 104 -19.68 -6.97 4.71
C THR A 104 -18.93 -8.19 5.27
N GLN A 105 -17.62 -8.14 5.45
CA GLN A 105 -16.88 -9.21 6.15
C GLN A 105 -17.18 -9.23 7.65
N GLN A 106 -17.44 -8.07 8.26
CA GLN A 106 -17.89 -7.97 9.66
C GLN A 106 -19.36 -8.38 9.85
N MET A 107 -20.18 -8.31 8.81
CA MET A 107 -21.57 -8.78 8.82
C MET A 107 -21.69 -10.11 8.06
N GLY A 108 -21.50 -11.24 8.77
CA GLY A 108 -21.39 -12.58 8.18
C GLY A 108 -22.34 -12.94 7.02
N VAL A 109 -21.82 -13.79 6.11
CA VAL A 109 -22.38 -14.60 4.99
C VAL A 109 -23.59 -14.08 4.17
N ILE A 110 -24.59 -13.43 4.75
CA ILE A 110 -25.86 -13.07 4.10
C ILE A 110 -25.70 -11.85 3.14
N GLY A 111 -24.67 -11.01 3.31
CA GLY A 111 -24.46 -9.81 2.49
C GLY A 111 -23.68 -10.00 1.18
N LYS A 112 -23.13 -11.19 0.90
CA LYS A 112 -22.13 -11.40 -0.17
C LYS A 112 -22.70 -11.40 -1.60
N ALA A 113 -24.01 -11.59 -1.79
CA ALA A 113 -24.56 -11.95 -3.10
C ALA A 113 -25.10 -10.79 -3.96
N LEU A 114 -25.11 -9.54 -3.48
CA LEU A 114 -25.90 -8.46 -4.11
C LEU A 114 -25.10 -7.24 -4.63
N LEU A 115 -23.77 -7.23 -4.56
CA LEU A 115 -22.99 -5.98 -4.71
C LEU A 115 -21.72 -6.06 -5.61
N GLY A 116 -21.75 -6.76 -6.74
CA GLY A 116 -20.60 -6.74 -7.67
C GLY A 116 -20.79 -5.84 -8.90
N PRO A 117 -20.41 -4.55 -8.90
CA PRO A 117 -20.28 -3.76 -10.13
C PRO A 117 -19.02 -4.18 -10.92
N LYS A 118 -19.01 -3.98 -12.24
CA LYS A 118 -17.86 -4.28 -13.14
C LYS A 118 -16.51 -3.74 -12.61
N ASN A 119 -16.53 -2.60 -11.93
CA ASN A 119 -15.33 -1.94 -11.39
C ASN A 119 -14.67 -2.72 -10.24
N GLN A 120 -15.39 -3.60 -9.55
CA GLN A 120 -14.82 -4.36 -8.41
C GLN A 120 -13.83 -5.43 -8.87
N LYS A 121 -14.12 -6.11 -9.99
CA LYS A 121 -13.21 -7.12 -10.56
C LYS A 121 -11.95 -6.49 -11.14
N GLU A 122 -12.09 -5.32 -11.75
CA GLU A 122 -10.96 -4.53 -12.26
C GLU A 122 -10.08 -4.03 -11.12
N GLU A 123 -10.70 -3.55 -10.03
CA GLU A 123 -10.02 -3.13 -8.82
C GLU A 123 -9.28 -4.31 -8.15
N GLU A 124 -9.92 -5.47 -8.01
CA GLU A 124 -9.29 -6.69 -7.48
C GLU A 124 -8.08 -7.13 -8.31
N ALA A 125 -8.22 -7.19 -9.64
CA ALA A 125 -7.13 -7.56 -10.55
C ALA A 125 -5.95 -6.58 -10.46
N PHE A 126 -6.21 -5.28 -10.38
CA PHE A 126 -5.18 -4.27 -10.18
C PHE A 126 -4.37 -4.53 -8.90
N TYR A 127 -5.03 -4.82 -7.78
CA TYR A 127 -4.31 -5.07 -6.52
C TYR A 127 -3.59 -6.39 -6.47
N ASP A 128 -4.09 -7.43 -7.15
CA ASP A 128 -3.40 -8.71 -7.20
C ASP A 128 -2.08 -8.57 -7.94
N VAL A 129 -2.05 -7.86 -9.08
CA VAL A 129 -0.79 -7.55 -9.77
C VAL A 129 0.12 -6.67 -8.91
N LEU A 130 -0.43 -5.69 -8.17
CA LEU A 130 0.39 -4.89 -7.26
C LEU A 130 1.02 -5.69 -6.12
N LYS A 131 0.32 -6.68 -5.56
CA LYS A 131 0.89 -7.55 -4.53
C LYS A 131 2.11 -8.29 -5.06
N GLU A 132 2.02 -8.83 -6.28
CA GLU A 132 3.14 -9.50 -6.93
C GLU A 132 4.33 -8.54 -7.15
N ILE A 133 4.06 -7.35 -7.71
CA ILE A 133 5.08 -6.31 -7.91
C ILE A 133 5.75 -5.91 -6.59
N PHE A 134 4.98 -5.71 -5.52
CA PHE A 134 5.55 -5.33 -4.23
C PHE A 134 6.35 -6.45 -3.60
N GLN A 135 5.88 -7.69 -3.71
CA GLN A 135 6.62 -8.85 -3.22
C GLN A 135 7.95 -9.00 -3.97
N GLU A 136 7.95 -8.81 -5.29
CA GLU A 136 9.18 -8.79 -6.09
C GLU A 136 10.11 -7.64 -5.69
N ALA A 137 9.59 -6.43 -5.49
CA ALA A 137 10.37 -5.29 -5.04
C ALA A 137 10.96 -5.50 -3.64
N PHE A 138 10.23 -6.18 -2.74
CA PHE A 138 10.70 -6.53 -1.40
C PHE A 138 11.82 -7.57 -1.41
N ASN A 139 11.81 -8.51 -2.35
CA ASN A 139 12.88 -9.52 -2.47
C ASN A 139 14.23 -8.92 -2.92
N GLN A 140 14.24 -7.65 -3.33
CA GLN A 140 15.44 -6.91 -3.73
C GLN A 140 15.95 -5.97 -2.62
N CYS A 141 15.28 -5.96 -1.46
CA CYS A 141 15.74 -5.30 -0.24
C CYS A 141 16.76 -6.16 0.50
#